data_AF-A0A3R6V4X8-F1
#
_entry.id   AF-A0A3R6V4X8-F1
#
_cell.length_a   1.000
_cell.length_b   1.000
_cell.length_c   1.000
_cell.angle_alpha   90.00
_cell.angle_beta   90.00
_cell.angle_gamma   90.00
#
_symmetry.space_group_name_H-M   'P 1'
#
loop_
_entity.id
_entity.type
_entity.pdbx_description
1 polymer ?
#
loop_
_entity_poly.entity_id
_entity_poly.type
_entity_poly.pdbx_seq_one_letter_code
_entity_poly.pdbx_strand_id
1 'polypeptide(L)'
;MKHFIQWAGFQLLIPAFLVAQEVEVKRERVFTGSGLYGFMNGGAEQFLEYGVSKLTARDVVYEGQEYTIEIYEMPTPEDAFGIYSLHVFRCQRADTLDCIDCLSPYQLQAVAGDKYVSVVFPSGSAAAKSKVDELIRQYLPMDGKGNPTIPALLQEISPYSGKLKFLRGPIGISGVSTSLMHYLEGISYTGVWFIADKPSKSYRAWVCVKEAKEVEKLKEKVPASDIIQSGNDFIYLTGKEQEKEEDDHGGFGF
;
A
#
# COMPACT_ATOMS: atom_id res chain seq x y z
N MET A 1 -20.94 13.89 -77.75
CA MET A 1 -20.69 12.70 -76.92
C MET A 1 -19.33 12.86 -76.27
N LYS A 2 -19.29 13.26 -74.98
CA LYS A 2 -18.09 13.45 -74.18
C LYS A 2 -18.09 12.37 -73.08
N HIS A 3 -17.12 11.47 -73.08
CA HIS A 3 -16.93 10.52 -71.99
C HIS A 3 -15.85 11.07 -71.04
N PHE A 4 -16.27 11.40 -69.83
CA PHE A 4 -15.43 11.68 -68.68
C PHE A 4 -15.15 10.35 -67.98
N ILE A 5 -13.88 9.95 -67.89
CA ILE A 5 -13.46 8.80 -67.10
C ILE A 5 -13.05 9.34 -65.71
N GLN A 6 -13.90 9.10 -64.72
CA GLN A 6 -13.59 9.35 -63.31
C GLN A 6 -12.58 8.31 -62.82
N TRP A 7 -11.40 8.78 -62.42
CA TRP A 7 -10.46 8.03 -61.59
C TRP A 7 -10.97 8.01 -60.15
N ALA A 8 -11.46 6.86 -59.69
CA ALA A 8 -11.73 6.63 -58.28
C ALA A 8 -10.42 6.25 -57.59
N GLY A 9 -9.93 7.13 -56.72
CA GLY A 9 -8.78 6.87 -55.86
C GLY A 9 -9.11 5.77 -54.86
N PHE A 10 -8.40 4.64 -54.96
CA PHE A 10 -8.46 3.56 -53.99
C PHE A 10 -7.64 3.97 -52.76
N GLN A 11 -8.28 4.60 -51.78
CA GLN A 11 -7.66 4.77 -50.45
C GLN A 11 -7.59 3.40 -49.78
N LEU A 12 -6.38 2.84 -49.72
CA LEU A 12 -6.06 1.72 -48.84
C LEU A 12 -6.24 2.17 -47.39
N LEU A 13 -7.40 1.84 -46.82
CA LEU A 13 -7.60 1.81 -45.38
C LEU A 13 -6.78 0.65 -44.82
N ILE A 14 -5.54 0.92 -44.40
CA ILE A 14 -4.77 0.00 -43.58
C ILE A 14 -5.52 -0.10 -42.24
N PRO A 15 -6.04 -1.27 -41.85
CA PRO A 15 -6.56 -1.43 -40.51
C PRO A 15 -5.35 -1.27 -39.57
N ALA A 16 -5.36 -0.21 -38.76
CA ALA A 16 -4.48 -0.12 -37.62
C ALA A 16 -4.88 -1.24 -36.65
N PHE A 17 -4.30 -2.43 -36.85
CA PHE A 17 -4.27 -3.44 -35.81
C PHE A 17 -3.51 -2.81 -34.65
N LEU A 18 -4.24 -2.36 -33.63
CA LEU A 18 -3.71 -2.17 -32.28
C LEU A 18 -3.24 -3.55 -31.82
N VAL A 19 -2.01 -3.91 -32.18
CA VAL A 19 -1.31 -5.02 -31.55
C VAL A 19 -1.09 -4.56 -30.12
N ALA A 20 -1.88 -5.08 -29.18
CA ALA A 20 -1.58 -4.96 -27.76
C ALA A 20 -0.16 -5.50 -27.59
N GLN A 21 0.78 -4.63 -27.23
CA GLN A 21 2.18 -5.02 -27.15
C GLN A 21 2.32 -5.94 -25.93
N GLU A 22 2.79 -7.17 -26.16
CA GLU A 22 2.91 -8.17 -25.10
C GLU A 22 4.01 -7.78 -24.10
N VAL A 23 3.79 -8.05 -22.82
CA VAL A 23 4.77 -7.74 -21.77
C VAL A 23 5.96 -8.71 -21.89
N GLU A 24 7.16 -8.19 -22.13
CA GLU A 24 8.37 -9.01 -22.22
C GLU A 24 8.93 -9.26 -20.81
N VAL A 25 8.84 -10.49 -20.31
CA VAL A 25 9.44 -10.88 -19.03
C VAL A 25 10.91 -11.23 -19.21
N LYS A 26 11.81 -10.39 -18.69
CA LYS A 26 13.27 -10.62 -18.71
C LYS A 26 13.69 -11.61 -17.64
N ARG A 27 13.05 -11.55 -16.47
CA ARG A 27 13.38 -12.37 -15.30
C ARG A 27 12.17 -12.52 -14.40
N GLU A 28 11.98 -13.71 -13.85
CA GLU A 28 11.02 -13.97 -12.77
C GLU A 28 11.72 -14.69 -11.61
N ARG A 29 11.37 -14.29 -10.39
CA ARG A 29 11.87 -14.88 -9.14
C ARG A 29 10.72 -15.02 -8.16
N VAL A 30 10.65 -16.15 -7.47
CA VAL A 30 9.65 -16.41 -6.44
C VAL A 30 10.35 -16.71 -5.13
N PHE A 31 9.93 -16.04 -4.06
CA PHE A 31 10.48 -16.18 -2.71
C PHE A 31 9.38 -16.58 -1.73
N THR A 32 9.69 -17.50 -0.81
CA THR A 32 8.81 -17.95 0.26
C THR A 32 9.62 -18.15 1.54
N GLY A 33 8.98 -18.04 2.71
CA GLY A 33 9.61 -18.28 4.01
C GLY A 33 10.93 -17.51 4.18
N SER A 34 12.01 -18.22 4.50
CA SER A 34 13.34 -17.62 4.70
C SER A 34 13.94 -16.97 3.46
N GLY A 35 13.46 -17.30 2.25
CA GLY A 35 13.91 -16.70 0.99
C GLY A 35 13.63 -15.19 0.91
N LEU A 36 12.66 -14.69 1.69
CA LEU A 36 12.37 -13.26 1.79
C LEU A 36 13.56 -12.47 2.36
N TYR A 37 14.28 -13.00 3.34
CA TYR A 37 15.43 -12.31 3.95
C TYR A 37 16.54 -12.01 2.93
N GLY A 38 16.80 -12.95 2.02
CA GLY A 38 17.81 -12.78 0.98
C GLY A 38 17.43 -11.77 -0.10
N PHE A 39 16.13 -11.51 -0.30
CA PHE A 39 15.66 -10.48 -1.20
C PHE A 39 15.66 -9.09 -0.54
N MET A 40 15.31 -9.02 0.74
CA MET A 40 14.98 -7.76 1.42
C MET A 40 16.12 -7.17 2.26
N ASN A 41 17.34 -7.75 2.20
CA ASN A 41 18.55 -7.23 2.86
C ASN A 41 18.36 -6.81 4.32
N GLY A 42 17.63 -7.61 5.11
CA GLY A 42 17.35 -7.34 6.52
C GLY A 42 16.00 -6.65 6.81
N GLY A 43 15.28 -6.18 5.80
CA GLY A 43 13.94 -5.58 5.94
C GLY A 43 12.77 -6.57 6.01
N ALA A 44 13.03 -7.88 6.02
CA ALA A 44 11.97 -8.90 5.93
C ALA A 44 11.12 -9.02 7.21
N GLU A 45 11.61 -8.57 8.36
CA GLU A 45 10.92 -8.72 9.65
C GLU A 45 9.55 -8.03 9.66
N GLN A 46 9.47 -6.82 9.11
CA GLN A 46 8.19 -6.13 8.97
C GLN A 46 7.24 -6.88 8.04
N PHE A 47 7.75 -7.48 6.96
CA PHE A 47 6.92 -8.25 6.03
C PHE A 47 6.42 -9.57 6.66
N LEU A 48 7.24 -10.20 7.49
CA LEU A 48 6.90 -11.41 8.22
C LEU A 48 5.91 -11.15 9.36
N GLU A 49 5.96 -9.98 10.01
CA GLU A 49 4.94 -9.57 10.98
C GLU A 49 3.53 -9.55 10.39
N TYR A 50 3.42 -9.18 9.10
CA TYR A 50 2.16 -9.18 8.35
C TYR A 50 1.87 -10.51 7.65
N GLY A 51 2.71 -11.53 7.86
CA GLY A 51 2.47 -12.90 7.39
C GLY A 51 2.62 -13.10 5.89
N VAL A 52 3.50 -12.35 5.20
CA VAL A 52 3.80 -12.59 3.78
C VAL A 52 4.09 -14.07 3.53
N SER A 53 3.31 -14.68 2.64
CA SER A 53 3.46 -16.09 2.29
C SER A 53 4.35 -16.30 1.06
N LYS A 54 4.27 -15.36 0.09
CA LYS A 54 5.00 -15.42 -1.17
C LYS A 54 5.28 -14.03 -1.72
N LEU A 55 6.46 -13.86 -2.30
CA LEU A 55 6.81 -12.71 -3.14
C LEU A 55 7.13 -13.22 -4.55
N THR A 56 6.49 -12.63 -5.56
CA THR A 56 6.85 -12.81 -6.97
C THR A 56 7.44 -11.51 -7.51
N ALA A 57 8.72 -11.54 -7.87
CA ALA A 57 9.44 -10.41 -8.45
C ALA A 57 9.72 -10.65 -9.94
N ARG A 58 9.32 -9.71 -10.79
CA ARG A 58 9.52 -9.77 -12.25
C ARG A 58 10.21 -8.52 -12.76
N ASP A 59 11.25 -8.71 -13.55
CA ASP A 59 11.82 -7.63 -14.36
C ASP A 59 11.23 -7.75 -15.76
N VAL A 60 10.59 -6.69 -16.24
CA VAL A 60 9.84 -6.70 -17.49
C VAL A 60 10.14 -5.48 -18.35
N VAL A 61 9.95 -5.62 -19.66
CA VAL A 61 9.90 -4.52 -20.60
C VAL A 61 8.49 -4.42 -21.15
N TYR A 62 7.90 -3.24 -21.04
CA TYR A 62 6.57 -2.94 -21.58
C TYR A 62 6.61 -1.61 -22.32
N GLU A 63 6.19 -1.62 -23.60
CA GLU A 63 6.28 -0.46 -24.50
C GLU A 63 7.66 0.23 -24.52
N GLY A 64 8.71 -0.58 -24.49
CA GLY A 64 10.10 -0.11 -24.49
C GLY A 64 10.56 0.55 -23.19
N GLN A 65 9.80 0.45 -22.10
CA GLN A 65 10.19 0.91 -20.77
C GLN A 65 10.45 -0.28 -19.85
N GLU A 66 11.44 -0.15 -18.96
CA GLU A 66 11.80 -1.17 -17.98
C GLU A 66 11.03 -0.99 -16.66
N TYR A 67 10.57 -2.11 -16.10
CA TYR A 67 9.87 -2.14 -14.83
C TYR A 67 10.32 -3.34 -13.99
N THR A 68 10.29 -3.17 -12.67
CA THR A 68 10.34 -4.28 -11.72
C THR A 68 8.99 -4.35 -10.99
N ILE A 69 8.30 -5.47 -11.12
CA ILE A 69 7.01 -5.75 -10.49
C ILE A 69 7.24 -6.71 -9.34
N GLU A 70 6.83 -6.32 -8.15
CA GLU A 70 6.85 -7.13 -6.94
C GLU A 70 5.42 -7.32 -6.45
N ILE A 71 4.97 -8.58 -6.38
CA ILE A 71 3.64 -8.95 -5.88
C ILE A 71 3.82 -9.79 -4.61
N TYR A 72 3.38 -9.24 -3.49
CA TYR A 72 3.40 -9.86 -2.18
C TYR A 72 2.01 -10.44 -1.87
N GLU A 73 1.95 -11.75 -1.58
CA GLU A 73 0.74 -12.44 -1.17
C GLU A 73 0.63 -12.46 0.36
N MET A 74 -0.45 -11.87 0.86
CA MET A 74 -0.69 -11.64 2.28
C MET A 74 -1.85 -12.50 2.79
N PRO A 75 -1.99 -12.69 4.11
CA PRO A 75 -3.10 -13.45 4.68
C PRO A 75 -4.47 -12.78 4.49
N THR A 76 -4.54 -11.45 4.63
CA THR A 76 -5.79 -10.69 4.43
C THR A 76 -5.58 -9.39 3.64
N PRO A 77 -6.65 -8.78 3.11
CA PRO A 77 -6.57 -7.45 2.50
C PRO A 77 -6.05 -6.36 3.43
N GLU A 78 -6.34 -6.43 4.73
CA GLU A 78 -5.79 -5.53 5.74
C GLU A 78 -4.28 -5.71 5.89
N ASP A 79 -3.75 -6.93 5.76
CA ASP A 79 -2.29 -7.16 5.75
C ASP A 79 -1.61 -6.50 4.55
N ALA A 80 -2.20 -6.67 3.36
CA ALA A 80 -1.73 -6.03 2.14
C ALA A 80 -1.76 -4.51 2.27
N PHE A 81 -2.87 -3.96 2.77
CA PHE A 81 -2.96 -2.53 3.06
C PHE A 81 -1.96 -2.08 4.12
N GLY A 82 -1.68 -2.92 5.12
CA GLY A 82 -0.72 -2.64 6.17
C GLY A 82 0.67 -2.38 5.65
N ILE A 83 1.25 -3.34 4.92
CA ILE A 83 2.55 -3.18 4.26
C ILE A 83 2.52 -1.98 3.31
N TYR A 84 1.50 -1.90 2.45
CA TYR A 84 1.31 -0.79 1.54
C TYR A 84 1.38 0.58 2.26
N SER A 85 0.58 0.76 3.30
CA SER A 85 0.43 2.03 4.04
C SER A 85 1.68 2.47 4.80
N LEU A 86 2.57 1.52 5.09
CA LEU A 86 3.88 1.79 5.70
C LEU A 86 4.92 2.22 4.67
N HIS A 87 4.83 1.74 3.43
CA HIS A 87 5.84 1.96 2.40
C HIS A 87 5.51 3.09 1.42
N VAL A 88 4.25 3.50 1.30
CA VAL A 88 3.89 4.62 0.41
C VAL A 88 4.43 5.94 0.92
N PHE A 89 4.98 6.73 0.00
CA PHE A 89 5.46 8.07 0.28
C PHE A 89 5.28 8.99 -0.94
N ARG A 90 5.06 10.29 -0.68
CA ARG A 90 5.02 11.36 -1.70
C ARG A 90 4.15 11.03 -2.93
N CYS A 91 2.94 10.52 -2.69
CA CYS A 91 1.99 10.22 -3.75
C CYS A 91 1.66 11.49 -4.55
N GLN A 92 1.87 11.45 -5.87
CA GLN A 92 1.46 12.49 -6.82
C GLN A 92 0.03 12.26 -7.29
N ARG A 93 -0.40 10.99 -7.32
CA ARG A 93 -1.78 10.56 -7.52
C ARG A 93 -2.05 9.45 -6.51
N ALA A 94 -3.23 9.47 -5.90
CA ALA A 94 -3.61 8.52 -4.87
C ALA A 94 -5.12 8.25 -4.88
N ASP A 95 -5.49 6.97 -4.88
CA ASP A 95 -6.85 6.46 -4.73
C ASP A 95 -7.87 7.01 -5.74
N THR A 96 -7.43 7.28 -6.98
CA THR A 96 -8.26 7.94 -8.01
C THR A 96 -8.87 6.97 -9.04
N LEU A 97 -8.49 5.69 -9.02
CA LEU A 97 -8.84 4.70 -10.05
C LEU A 97 -9.69 3.55 -9.48
N ASP A 98 -10.55 3.85 -8.51
CA ASP A 98 -11.37 2.88 -7.77
C ASP A 98 -10.56 1.76 -7.09
N CYS A 99 -9.27 1.99 -6.89
CA CYS A 99 -8.34 1.13 -6.18
C CYS A 99 -7.56 1.95 -5.15
N ILE A 100 -6.97 1.26 -4.16
CA ILE A 100 -6.04 1.90 -3.24
C ILE A 100 -4.67 1.88 -3.92
N ASP A 101 -4.20 3.05 -4.31
CA ASP A 101 -2.95 3.21 -5.04
C ASP A 101 -2.22 4.51 -4.71
N CYS A 102 -0.92 4.50 -4.96
CA CYS A 102 -0.03 5.64 -4.79
C CYS A 102 0.96 5.64 -5.94
N LEU A 103 0.82 6.62 -6.81
CA LEU A 103 1.78 6.88 -7.88
C LEU A 103 2.79 7.93 -7.41
N SER A 104 4.03 7.52 -7.26
CA SER A 104 5.18 8.39 -6.95
C SER A 104 6.03 8.62 -8.22
N PRO A 105 7.11 9.43 -8.16
CA PRO A 105 7.93 9.71 -9.34
C PRO A 105 8.59 8.50 -10.00
N TYR A 106 8.84 7.42 -9.26
CA TYR A 106 9.59 6.24 -9.74
C TYR A 106 8.86 4.92 -9.48
N GLN A 107 7.66 4.97 -8.91
CA GLN A 107 6.97 3.78 -8.45
C GLN A 107 5.45 3.96 -8.47
N LEU A 108 4.74 2.89 -8.81
CA LEU A 108 3.32 2.71 -8.48
C LEU A 108 3.24 1.63 -7.40
N GLN A 109 2.60 1.95 -6.29
CA GLN A 109 2.25 0.98 -5.27
C GLN A 109 0.74 0.84 -5.20
N ALA A 110 0.23 -0.36 -4.94
CA ALA A 110 -1.21 -0.55 -4.83
C ALA A 110 -1.59 -1.77 -3.98
N VAL A 111 -2.87 -1.83 -3.62
CA VAL A 111 -3.51 -2.98 -2.99
C VAL A 111 -4.54 -3.59 -3.96
N ALA A 112 -4.50 -4.91 -4.11
CA ALA A 112 -5.46 -5.66 -4.91
C ALA A 112 -5.89 -6.92 -4.14
N GLY A 113 -6.98 -6.82 -3.38
CA GLY A 113 -7.40 -7.89 -2.48
C GLY A 113 -6.37 -8.10 -1.37
N ASP A 114 -5.93 -9.34 -1.21
CA ASP A 114 -4.88 -9.80 -0.30
C ASP A 114 -3.45 -9.61 -0.84
N LYS A 115 -3.27 -8.78 -1.88
CA LYS A 115 -1.96 -8.54 -2.50
C LYS A 115 -1.51 -7.10 -2.35
N TYR A 116 -0.30 -6.93 -1.85
CA TYR A 116 0.44 -5.68 -1.96
C TYR A 116 1.33 -5.74 -3.20
N VAL A 117 1.32 -4.67 -3.99
CA VAL A 117 2.05 -4.60 -5.26
C VAL A 117 2.92 -3.35 -5.28
N SER A 118 4.14 -3.53 -5.76
CA SER A 118 5.10 -2.48 -6.02
C SER A 118 5.58 -2.61 -7.46
N VAL A 119 5.41 -1.57 -8.26
CA VAL A 119 5.93 -1.49 -9.63
C VAL A 119 6.91 -0.33 -9.68
N VAL A 120 8.21 -0.65 -9.70
CA VAL A 120 9.29 0.32 -9.85
C VAL A 120 9.57 0.53 -11.33
N PHE A 121 9.67 1.78 -11.77
CA PHE A 121 10.11 2.16 -13.11
C PHE A 121 11.34 3.07 -12.98
N PRO A 122 12.57 2.51 -13.05
CA PRO A 122 13.79 3.22 -12.70
C PRO A 122 14.05 4.52 -13.47
N SER A 123 13.54 4.61 -14.70
CA SER A 123 13.70 5.80 -15.54
C SER A 123 12.99 7.05 -14.99
N GLY A 124 11.92 6.86 -14.20
CA GLY A 124 11.04 7.95 -13.77
C GLY A 124 10.43 8.76 -14.92
N SER A 125 10.49 8.22 -16.15
CA SER A 125 10.14 8.97 -17.36
C SER A 125 8.63 9.17 -17.44
N ALA A 126 8.19 10.24 -18.11
CA ALA A 126 6.77 10.47 -18.36
C ALA A 126 6.13 9.32 -19.16
N ALA A 127 6.91 8.67 -20.04
CA ALA A 127 6.47 7.51 -20.79
C ALA A 127 6.26 6.27 -19.89
N ALA A 128 7.21 5.97 -19.00
CA ALA A 128 7.08 4.85 -18.09
C ALA A 128 5.90 5.04 -17.13
N LYS A 129 5.75 6.27 -16.63
CA LYS A 129 4.68 6.66 -15.71
C LYS A 129 3.30 6.62 -16.34
N SER A 130 3.14 6.98 -17.61
CA SER A 130 1.82 6.97 -18.27
C SER A 130 1.31 5.56 -18.59
N LYS A 131 2.19 4.55 -18.53
CA LYS A 131 1.90 3.15 -18.88
C LYS A 131 1.81 2.19 -17.70
N VAL A 132 2.26 2.61 -16.52
CA VAL A 132 2.29 1.74 -15.34
C VAL A 132 0.91 1.24 -14.90
N ASP A 133 -0.13 2.05 -15.06
CA ASP A 133 -1.52 1.68 -14.73
C ASP A 133 -2.07 0.59 -15.65
N GLU A 134 -1.69 0.61 -16.92
CA GLU A 134 -2.04 -0.43 -17.90
C GLU A 134 -1.26 -1.71 -17.62
N LEU A 135 0.04 -1.58 -17.34
CA LEU A 135 0.93 -2.70 -17.05
C LEU A 135 0.47 -3.49 -15.82
N ILE A 136 0.16 -2.84 -14.70
CA ILE A 136 -0.25 -3.55 -13.48
C ILE A 136 -1.56 -4.34 -13.69
N ARG A 137 -2.45 -3.85 -14.56
CA ARG A 137 -3.73 -4.50 -14.90
C ARG A 137 -3.57 -5.80 -15.69
N GLN A 138 -2.41 -6.03 -16.30
CA GLN A 138 -2.06 -7.31 -16.93
C GLN A 138 -1.83 -8.42 -15.89
N TYR A 139 -1.52 -8.05 -14.64
CA TYR A 139 -1.22 -8.99 -13.58
C TYR A 139 -2.35 -9.11 -12.56
N LEU A 140 -3.09 -8.03 -12.31
CA LEU A 140 -4.08 -7.93 -11.24
C LEU A 140 -5.29 -7.11 -11.68
N PRO A 141 -6.51 -7.44 -11.26
CA PRO A 141 -7.73 -6.79 -11.75
C PRO A 141 -7.82 -5.30 -11.42
N MET A 142 -7.20 -4.83 -10.32
CA MET A 142 -7.19 -3.42 -9.88
C MET A 142 -8.58 -2.77 -9.93
N ASP A 143 -9.61 -3.49 -9.49
CA ASP A 143 -11.03 -3.11 -9.59
C ASP A 143 -11.66 -2.81 -8.21
N GLY A 144 -10.82 -2.67 -7.19
CA GLY A 144 -11.21 -2.38 -5.81
C GLY A 144 -11.95 -3.52 -5.09
N LYS A 145 -12.25 -4.63 -5.78
CA LYS A 145 -12.93 -5.76 -5.15
C LYS A 145 -12.00 -6.47 -4.18
N GLY A 146 -12.54 -6.77 -3.00
CA GLY A 146 -11.77 -7.41 -1.94
C GLY A 146 -10.77 -6.49 -1.26
N ASN A 147 -10.83 -5.17 -1.49
CA ASN A 147 -10.07 -4.18 -0.71
C ASN A 147 -10.34 -4.33 0.80
N PRO A 148 -9.42 -3.85 1.66
CA PRO A 148 -9.57 -3.95 3.11
C PRO A 148 -10.85 -3.29 3.61
N THR A 149 -11.43 -3.87 4.66
CA THR A 149 -12.61 -3.28 5.30
C THR A 149 -12.18 -2.18 6.27
N ILE A 150 -12.28 -0.94 5.82
CA ILE A 150 -11.96 0.24 6.65
C ILE A 150 -13.16 0.54 7.57
N PRO A 151 -12.95 0.72 8.90
CA PRO A 151 -14.01 1.09 9.83
C PRO A 151 -14.78 2.32 9.34
N ALA A 152 -16.11 2.32 9.48
CA ALA A 152 -16.98 3.35 8.90
C ALA A 152 -16.57 4.78 9.29
N LEU A 153 -16.17 5.01 10.54
CA LEU A 153 -15.71 6.31 11.04
C LEU A 153 -14.40 6.80 10.40
N LEU A 154 -13.67 5.92 9.70
CA LEU A 154 -12.42 6.24 9.02
C LEU A 154 -12.61 6.32 7.50
N GLN A 155 -13.79 6.05 6.95
CA GLN A 155 -14.01 6.09 5.50
C GLN A 155 -13.96 7.51 4.92
N GLU A 156 -14.22 8.52 5.74
CA GLU A 156 -14.26 9.93 5.31
C GLU A 156 -12.86 10.53 5.00
N ILE A 157 -11.77 9.82 5.30
CA ILE A 157 -10.42 10.39 5.26
C ILE A 157 -9.75 10.37 3.87
N SER A 158 -10.50 10.01 2.83
CA SER A 158 -10.01 9.86 1.45
C SER A 158 -9.15 11.05 0.96
N PRO A 159 -8.06 10.82 0.22
CA PRO A 159 -7.44 9.51 -0.03
C PRO A 159 -6.88 8.88 1.26
N TYR A 160 -6.95 7.57 1.35
CA TYR A 160 -6.35 6.77 2.42
C TYR A 160 -4.83 6.75 2.28
N SER A 161 -4.34 6.64 1.04
CA SER A 161 -2.93 6.52 0.71
C SER A 161 -2.13 7.73 1.22
N GLY A 162 -1.10 7.44 2.03
CA GLY A 162 -0.27 8.44 2.70
C GLY A 162 -0.87 9.07 3.96
N LYS A 163 -2.12 8.74 4.33
CA LYS A 163 -2.78 9.27 5.54
C LYS A 163 -3.15 8.19 6.56
N LEU A 164 -3.81 7.13 6.10
CA LEU A 164 -4.26 6.01 6.92
C LEU A 164 -3.19 4.92 6.92
N LYS A 165 -2.90 4.38 8.10
CA LYS A 165 -2.02 3.22 8.28
C LYS A 165 -2.77 2.06 8.92
N PHE A 166 -2.36 0.84 8.59
CA PHE A 166 -2.79 -0.35 9.33
C PHE A 166 -1.58 -1.06 9.92
N LEU A 167 -1.56 -1.16 11.25
CA LEU A 167 -0.43 -1.65 12.04
C LEU A 167 -0.79 -3.04 12.57
N ARG A 168 0.00 -4.07 12.21
CA ARG A 168 -0.30 -5.45 12.60
C ARG A 168 0.35 -5.86 13.91
N GLY A 169 1.58 -5.41 14.17
CA GLY A 169 2.31 -5.79 15.37
C GLY A 169 3.32 -4.73 15.85
N PRO A 170 4.16 -5.10 16.84
CA PRO A 170 5.11 -4.18 17.47
C PRO A 170 6.09 -3.51 16.50
N ILE A 171 6.53 -4.19 15.43
CA ILE A 171 7.47 -3.64 14.46
C ILE A 171 6.79 -2.50 13.68
N GLY A 172 5.59 -2.73 13.14
CA GLY A 172 4.81 -1.70 12.47
C GLY A 172 4.46 -0.52 13.37
N ILE A 173 4.12 -0.78 14.64
CA ILE A 173 3.73 0.27 15.59
C ILE A 173 4.92 1.12 16.04
N SER A 174 6.05 0.49 16.38
CA SER A 174 7.24 1.20 16.85
C SER A 174 7.82 2.17 15.81
N GLY A 175 7.64 1.87 14.51
CA GLY A 175 7.99 2.78 13.41
C GLY A 175 7.05 3.98 13.25
N VAL A 176 5.92 4.04 13.96
CA VAL A 176 4.85 5.02 13.74
C VAL A 176 4.48 5.82 14.99
N SER A 177 4.39 5.18 16.16
CA SER A 177 3.95 5.83 17.41
C SER A 177 4.53 5.14 18.64
N THR A 178 5.36 5.86 19.40
CA THR A 178 5.93 5.35 20.66
C THR A 178 4.86 5.34 21.75
N SER A 179 4.03 6.39 21.83
CA SER A 179 2.98 6.49 22.84
C SER A 179 1.94 5.37 22.69
N LEU A 180 1.52 5.07 21.46
CA LEU A 180 0.55 4.01 21.20
C LEU A 180 1.14 2.64 21.52
N MET A 181 2.42 2.42 21.21
CA MET A 181 3.12 1.18 21.57
C MET A 181 3.02 0.91 23.07
N HIS A 182 3.24 1.93 23.90
CA HIS A 182 3.16 1.81 25.36
C HIS A 182 1.76 1.39 25.85
N TYR A 183 0.70 1.97 25.28
CA TYR A 183 -0.67 1.55 25.62
C TYR A 183 -0.96 0.09 25.24
N LEU A 184 -0.36 -0.38 24.14
CA LEU A 184 -0.59 -1.72 23.61
C LEU A 184 0.32 -2.80 24.22
N GLU A 185 1.25 -2.45 25.09
CA GLU A 185 2.09 -3.43 25.81
C GLU A 185 1.21 -4.45 26.57
N GLY A 186 1.41 -5.74 26.32
CA GLY A 186 0.62 -6.79 26.97
C GLY A 186 -0.86 -6.85 26.57
N ILE A 187 -1.27 -6.09 25.55
CA ILE A 187 -2.62 -6.15 24.97
C ILE A 187 -2.60 -7.06 23.76
N SER A 188 -3.53 -8.01 23.71
CA SER A 188 -3.69 -8.88 22.55
C SER A 188 -4.63 -8.27 21.52
N TYR A 189 -4.08 -7.80 20.39
CA TYR A 189 -4.84 -7.19 19.29
C TYR A 189 -4.67 -7.92 17.96
N THR A 190 -5.61 -7.68 17.04
CA THR A 190 -5.58 -8.20 15.67
C THR A 190 -5.04 -7.17 14.69
N GLY A 191 -5.19 -5.87 14.97
CA GLY A 191 -4.58 -4.80 14.19
C GLY A 191 -5.04 -3.43 14.64
N VAL A 192 -4.39 -2.39 14.12
CA VAL A 192 -4.67 -1.00 14.49
C VAL A 192 -4.76 -0.13 13.25
N TRP A 193 -5.90 0.54 13.05
CA TRP A 193 -5.99 1.63 12.08
C TRP A 193 -5.51 2.91 12.71
N PHE A 194 -4.54 3.57 12.09
CA PHE A 194 -3.83 4.71 12.66
C PHE A 194 -3.82 5.91 11.72
N ILE A 195 -4.06 7.09 12.28
CA ILE A 195 -3.97 8.37 11.60
C ILE A 195 -3.15 9.32 12.47
N ALA A 196 -2.05 9.84 11.91
CA ALA A 196 -1.30 10.92 12.54
C ALA A 196 -1.88 12.29 12.18
N ASP A 197 -1.99 13.16 13.18
CA ASP A 197 -2.22 14.58 13.02
C ASP A 197 -0.91 15.33 13.31
N LYS A 198 -0.10 15.49 12.26
CA LYS A 198 1.28 16.01 12.37
C LYS A 198 1.38 17.42 12.96
N PRO A 199 0.51 18.40 12.60
CA PRO A 199 0.56 19.74 13.20
C PRO A 199 0.43 19.74 14.72
N SER A 200 -0.38 18.84 15.29
CA SER A 200 -0.66 18.80 16.73
C SER A 200 0.16 17.72 17.47
N LYS A 201 1.00 16.96 16.76
CA LYS A 201 1.65 15.72 17.23
C LYS A 201 0.65 14.76 17.89
N SER A 202 -0.62 14.81 17.49
CA SER A 202 -1.65 13.90 17.99
C SER A 202 -1.91 12.79 17.00
N TYR A 203 -2.63 11.77 17.43
CA TYR A 203 -3.04 10.68 16.57
C TYR A 203 -4.42 10.17 16.96
N ARG A 204 -5.05 9.46 16.04
CA ARG A 204 -6.25 8.66 16.29
C ARG A 204 -5.96 7.21 15.95
N ALA A 205 -6.36 6.29 16.82
CA ALA A 205 -6.09 4.87 16.67
C ALA A 205 -7.36 4.06 16.93
N TRP A 206 -7.76 3.22 15.97
CA TRP A 206 -8.79 2.21 16.12
C TRP A 206 -8.11 0.86 16.33
N VAL A 207 -8.11 0.39 17.57
CA VAL A 207 -7.47 -0.85 17.99
C VAL A 207 -8.50 -1.97 17.95
N CYS A 208 -8.33 -2.94 17.06
CA CYS A 208 -9.14 -4.16 17.01
C CYS A 208 -8.50 -5.20 17.94
N VAL A 209 -9.22 -5.64 18.98
CA VAL A 209 -8.67 -6.58 19.96
C VAL A 209 -9.07 -8.03 19.68
N LYS A 210 -8.33 -9.00 20.23
CA LYS A 210 -8.65 -10.43 20.07
C LYS A 210 -9.84 -10.88 20.92
N GLU A 211 -10.01 -10.28 22.10
CA GLU A 211 -11.02 -10.67 23.08
C GLU A 211 -11.57 -9.45 23.81
N ALA A 212 -12.83 -9.49 24.25
CA ALA A 212 -13.48 -8.37 24.94
C ALA A 212 -12.77 -7.93 26.23
N LYS A 213 -12.11 -8.87 26.95
CA LYS A 213 -11.31 -8.54 28.14
C LYS A 213 -10.15 -7.59 27.85
N GLU A 214 -9.64 -7.60 26.62
CA GLU A 214 -8.52 -6.74 26.20
C GLU A 214 -8.98 -5.29 26.01
N VAL A 215 -10.26 -5.07 25.68
CA VAL A 215 -10.86 -3.72 25.69
C VAL A 215 -10.79 -3.12 27.09
N GLU A 216 -11.20 -3.89 28.11
CA GLU A 216 -11.21 -3.41 29.49
C GLU A 216 -9.80 -3.13 30.00
N LYS A 217 -8.83 -4.01 29.72
CA LYS A 217 -7.41 -3.74 30.03
C LYS A 217 -6.91 -2.46 29.37
N LEU A 218 -7.31 -2.19 28.13
CA LEU A 218 -6.87 -1.00 27.41
C LEU A 218 -7.54 0.27 27.96
N LYS A 219 -8.80 0.19 28.40
CA LYS A 219 -9.49 1.28 29.12
C LYS A 219 -8.83 1.63 30.45
N GLU A 220 -8.22 0.67 31.15
CA GLU A 220 -7.46 0.93 32.38
C GLU A 220 -6.15 1.68 32.11
N LYS A 221 -5.57 1.53 30.90
CA LYS A 221 -4.31 2.16 30.51
C LYS A 221 -4.48 3.54 29.86
N VAL A 222 -5.61 3.76 29.18
CA VAL A 222 -5.87 4.97 28.39
C VAL A 222 -6.74 5.93 29.20
N PRO A 223 -6.40 7.24 29.29
CA PRO A 223 -7.25 8.21 29.96
C PRO A 223 -8.68 8.19 29.39
N ALA A 224 -9.69 8.24 30.26
CA ALA A 224 -11.10 8.18 29.81
C ALA A 224 -11.48 9.33 28.85
N SER A 225 -10.80 10.49 28.96
CA SER A 225 -10.96 11.62 28.04
C SER A 225 -10.49 11.34 26.62
N ASP A 226 -9.59 10.38 26.46
CA ASP A 226 -8.91 10.08 25.21
C ASP A 226 -9.60 8.93 24.45
N ILE A 227 -10.60 8.31 25.06
CA ILE A 227 -11.43 7.27 24.44
C ILE A 227 -12.59 7.94 23.71
N ILE A 228 -12.60 7.82 22.38
CA ILE A 228 -13.65 8.37 21.52
C ILE A 228 -14.85 7.42 21.49
N GLN A 229 -14.59 6.12 21.32
CA GLN A 229 -15.62 5.08 21.26
C GLN A 229 -15.03 3.74 21.66
N SER A 230 -15.84 2.82 22.18
CA SER A 230 -15.45 1.43 22.37
C SER A 230 -16.59 0.48 22.03
N GLY A 231 -16.24 -0.74 21.66
CA GLY A 231 -17.15 -1.87 21.45
C GLY A 231 -16.63 -3.11 22.16
N ASN A 232 -17.17 -4.29 21.81
CA ASN A 232 -16.74 -5.56 22.42
C ASN A 232 -15.40 -6.06 21.85
N ASP A 233 -15.03 -5.62 20.66
CA ASP A 233 -13.88 -6.10 19.89
C ASP A 233 -12.98 -4.95 19.42
N PHE A 234 -13.28 -3.70 19.83
CA PHE A 234 -12.45 -2.55 19.49
C PHE A 234 -12.48 -1.45 20.55
N ILE A 235 -11.45 -0.61 20.49
CA ILE A 235 -11.44 0.72 21.11
C ILE A 235 -10.91 1.74 20.11
N TYR A 236 -11.59 2.87 20.00
CA TYR A 236 -11.19 4.02 19.21
C TYR A 236 -10.77 5.14 20.14
N LEU A 237 -9.52 5.55 20.02
CA LEU A 237 -8.88 6.50 20.94
C LEU A 237 -8.14 7.60 20.18
N THR A 238 -7.88 8.69 20.88
CA THR A 238 -6.93 9.73 20.50
C THR A 238 -5.71 9.65 21.42
N GLY A 239 -4.60 10.23 21.01
CA GLY A 239 -3.42 10.34 21.85
C GLY A 239 -2.47 11.39 21.33
N LYS A 240 -1.40 11.65 22.08
CA LYS A 240 -0.31 12.54 21.67
C LYS A 240 1.00 11.78 21.69
N GLU A 241 1.84 12.02 20.70
CA GLU A 241 3.22 11.53 20.73
C GLU A 241 3.95 12.21 21.89
N GLN A 242 4.59 11.40 22.72
CA GLN A 242 5.54 11.89 23.70
C GLN A 242 6.76 12.40 22.93
N GLU A 243 7.25 13.58 23.29
CA GLU A 243 8.53 14.04 22.76
C GLU A 243 9.59 13.04 23.22
N LYS A 244 10.28 12.41 22.27
CA LYS A 244 11.52 11.71 22.59
C LYS A 244 12.43 12.75 23.22
N GLU A 245 12.98 12.47 24.40
CA GLU A 245 14.24 13.10 24.79
C GLU A 245 15.19 12.91 23.61
N GLU A 246 15.80 14.01 23.14
CA GLU A 246 16.73 13.97 22.00
C GLU A 246 17.89 13.04 22.36
N ASP A 247 17.79 11.77 21.96
CA ASP A 247 18.97 10.94 21.77
C ASP A 247 19.70 11.52 20.56
N ASP A 248 20.68 12.36 20.85
CA ASP A 248 21.71 12.88 19.96
C ASP A 248 22.53 11.74 19.37
N HIS A 249 21.93 10.98 18.47
CA HIS A 249 22.61 10.02 17.63
C HIS A 249 22.22 10.28 16.18
N GLY A 250 22.95 11.22 15.58
CA GLY A 250 23.52 11.10 14.24
C GLY A 250 22.54 10.84 13.10
N GLY A 251 22.32 11.88 12.29
CA GLY A 251 21.54 11.78 11.07
C GLY A 251 21.94 10.62 10.16
N PHE A 252 20.94 9.89 9.69
CA PHE A 252 21.04 9.08 8.49
C PHE A 252 19.96 9.53 7.51
N GLY A 253 20.40 10.29 6.51
CA GLY A 253 19.63 10.53 5.31
C GLY A 253 19.64 9.30 4.42
N PHE A 254 18.48 8.99 3.87
CA PHE A 254 18.28 8.35 2.58
C PHE A 254 17.11 9.06 1.89
#